data_AF-A0A7G2TPB4-F1
#
_entry.id   AF-A0A7G2TPB4-F1
#
_cell.length_a   1.000
_cell.length_b   1.000
_cell.length_c   1.000
_cell.angle_alpha   90.00
_cell.angle_beta   90.00
_cell.angle_gamma   90.00
#
_symmetry.space_group_name_H-M   'P 1'
#
loop_
_entity.id
_entity.type
_entity.pdbx_description
1 polymer ?
#
loop_
_entity_poly.entity_id
_entity_poly.type
_entity_poly.pdbx_seq_one_letter_code
_entity_poly.pdbx_strand_id
1 'polypeptide(L)'
;MLTLVSPTIPAALLVIATAGGYAVATIGMKLTSHGLGHSGIALASLGFLAAFLAEMVLLRRAELSLVYIAIIAAETLLVLSYALLIGEGLSLRQAAGAALVLVGLAVATT
;
A
#
# COMPACT_ATOMS: atom_id res chain seq x y z
N MET A 1 -10.13 4.38 25.41
CA MET A 1 -10.06 4.82 24.00
C MET A 1 -8.63 5.28 23.74
N LEU A 2 -7.86 4.56 22.91
CA LEU A 2 -6.51 4.96 22.55
C LEU A 2 -6.57 6.19 21.61
N THR A 3 -6.47 7.38 22.19
CA THR A 3 -6.32 8.66 21.48
C THR A 3 -4.84 8.94 21.21
N LEU A 4 -4.21 8.12 20.36
CA LEU A 4 -2.82 8.36 19.89
C LEU A 4 -2.76 9.13 18.56
N VAL A 5 -3.88 9.73 18.13
CA VAL A 5 -3.96 10.34 16.81
C VAL A 5 -4.08 11.84 16.93
N SER A 6 -2.99 12.54 16.63
CA SER A 6 -3.01 13.99 16.44
C SER A 6 -4.00 14.34 15.31
N PRO A 7 -4.89 15.33 15.51
CA PRO A 7 -5.88 15.74 14.50
C PRO A 7 -5.27 16.34 13.22
N THR A 8 -3.94 16.44 13.13
CA THR A 8 -3.22 17.21 12.10
C THR A 8 -2.63 16.38 10.96
N ILE A 9 -2.66 15.03 11.01
CA ILE A 9 -2.06 14.21 9.94
C ILE A 9 -2.93 14.29 8.67
N PRO A 10 -2.39 14.73 7.51
CA PRO A 10 -3.14 14.80 6.26
C PRO A 10 -3.61 13.43 5.77
N ALA A 11 -4.81 13.36 5.18
CA ALA A 11 -5.36 12.11 4.65
C ALA A 11 -4.45 11.46 3.59
N ALA A 12 -3.84 12.27 2.71
CA ALA A 12 -2.88 11.78 1.73
C ALA A 12 -1.67 11.08 2.36
N LEU A 13 -1.16 11.60 3.48
CA LEU A 13 -0.04 10.95 4.19
C LEU A 13 -0.47 9.63 4.82
N LEU A 14 -1.70 9.53 5.32
CA LEU A 14 -2.26 8.28 5.81
C LEU A 14 -2.45 7.25 4.69
N VAL A 15 -2.90 7.67 3.49
CA VAL A 15 -2.96 6.78 2.30
C VAL A 15 -1.58 6.23 1.98
N ILE A 16 -0.55 7.08 1.92
CA ILE A 16 0.83 6.66 1.64
C ILE A 16 1.36 5.75 2.75
N ALA A 17 1.06 6.03 4.02
CA ALA A 17 1.46 5.17 5.13
C ALA A 17 0.79 3.78 5.06
N THR A 18 -0.51 3.74 4.75
CA THR A 18 -1.26 2.49 4.59
C THR A 18 -0.74 1.68 3.40
N ALA A 19 -0.64 2.30 2.23
CA ALA A 19 -0.11 1.66 1.03
C ALA A 19 1.35 1.21 1.21
N GLY A 20 2.16 2.00 1.93
CA GLY A 20 3.52 1.63 2.31
C GLY A 20 3.56 0.40 3.21
N GLY A 21 2.68 0.32 4.22
CA GLY A 21 2.56 -0.86 5.07
C GLY A 21 2.17 -2.10 4.27
N TYR A 22 1.20 -2.00 3.36
CA TYR A 22 0.81 -3.10 2.48
C TYR A 22 1.93 -3.49 1.50
N ALA A 23 2.64 -2.52 0.92
CA ALA A 23 3.79 -2.79 0.06
C ALA A 23 4.93 -3.52 0.82
N VAL A 24 5.26 -3.07 2.04
CA VAL A 24 6.20 -3.78 2.93
C VAL A 24 5.72 -5.18 3.24
N ALA A 25 4.41 -5.35 3.48
CA ALA A 25 3.83 -6.65 3.73
C ALA A 25 4.02 -7.59 2.52
N THR A 26 3.74 -7.08 1.32
CA THR A 26 3.93 -7.76 0.04
C THR A 26 5.39 -8.14 -0.19
N ILE A 27 6.35 -7.27 0.14
CA ILE A 27 7.77 -7.58 0.10
C ILE A 27 8.11 -8.73 1.07
N GLY A 28 7.61 -8.70 2.31
CA GLY A 28 7.79 -9.79 3.27
C GLY A 28 7.24 -11.13 2.77
N MET A 29 6.07 -11.12 2.14
CA MET A 29 5.48 -12.31 1.49
C MET A 29 6.36 -12.81 0.34
N LYS A 30 6.92 -11.90 -0.46
CA LYS A 30 7.88 -12.25 -1.52
C LYS A 30 9.15 -12.88 -0.96
N LEU A 31 9.74 -12.33 0.11
CA LEU A 31 10.92 -12.92 0.74
C LEU A 31 10.62 -14.34 1.27
N THR A 32 9.44 -14.52 1.86
CA THR A 32 8.99 -15.84 2.36
C THR A 32 8.92 -16.86 1.22
N SER A 33 8.42 -16.47 0.04
CA SER A 33 8.35 -17.38 -1.11
C SER A 33 9.72 -17.74 -1.71
N HIS A 34 10.77 -16.99 -1.38
CA HIS A 34 12.17 -17.28 -1.72
C HIS A 34 12.94 -18.02 -0.62
N GLY A 35 12.27 -18.53 0.42
CA GLY A 35 12.88 -19.36 1.47
C GLY A 35 13.33 -18.59 2.72
N LEU A 36 13.19 -17.26 2.74
CA LEU A 36 13.48 -16.42 3.92
C LEU A 36 12.28 -16.39 4.87
N GLY A 37 11.86 -17.56 5.37
CA GLY A 37 10.61 -17.74 6.10
C GLY A 37 10.45 -16.84 7.33
N HIS A 38 11.34 -16.92 8.31
CA HIS A 38 11.21 -16.19 9.58
C HIS A 38 11.24 -14.66 9.39
N SER A 39 12.21 -14.16 8.63
CA SER A 39 12.36 -12.72 8.37
C SER A 39 11.26 -12.18 7.46
N GLY A 40 10.84 -12.95 6.46
CA GLY A 40 9.76 -12.58 5.55
C GLY A 40 8.41 -12.50 6.28
N ILE A 41 8.10 -13.48 7.14
CA ILE A 41 6.89 -13.46 7.98
C ILE A 41 6.92 -12.27 8.93
N ALA A 42 8.04 -12.02 9.63
CA ALA A 42 8.16 -10.89 10.54
C ALA A 42 7.93 -9.55 9.82
N LEU A 43 8.55 -9.36 8.65
CA LEU A 43 8.37 -8.17 7.84
C LEU A 43 6.92 -8.03 7.35
N ALA A 44 6.31 -9.15 6.92
CA ALA A 44 4.93 -9.18 6.47
C ALA A 44 3.96 -8.75 7.58
N SER A 45 4.11 -9.34 8.76
CA SER A 45 3.28 -9.03 9.92
C SER A 45 3.42 -7.57 10.38
N LEU A 46 4.64 -7.03 10.40
CA LEU A 46 4.88 -5.64 10.75
C LEU A 46 4.29 -4.67 9.72
N GLY A 47 4.43 -4.97 8.43
CA GLY A 47 3.82 -4.19 7.34
C GLY A 47 2.30 -4.17 7.43
N PHE A 48 1.66 -5.34 7.60
CA PHE A 48 0.21 -5.44 7.78
C PHE A 48 -0.28 -4.70 9.02
N LEU A 49 0.43 -4.84 10.15
CA LEU A 49 0.06 -4.13 11.37
C LEU A 49 0.14 -2.61 11.18
N ALA A 50 1.20 -2.11 10.54
CA ALA A 50 1.34 -0.69 10.24
C ALA A 50 0.24 -0.18 9.31
N ALA A 51 -0.05 -0.92 8.23
CA ALA A 51 -1.12 -0.59 7.29
C ALA A 51 -2.49 -0.55 8.00
N PHE A 52 -2.81 -1.58 8.77
CA PHE A 52 -4.05 -1.69 9.53
C PHE A 52 -4.24 -0.52 10.49
N LEU A 53 -3.20 -0.16 11.24
CA LEU A 53 -3.25 0.97 12.17
C LEU A 53 -3.48 2.31 11.44
N ALA A 54 -2.79 2.56 10.33
CA ALA A 54 -2.95 3.78 9.55
C ALA A 54 -4.33 3.86 8.88
N GLU A 55 -4.80 2.75 8.31
CA GLU A 55 -6.10 2.65 7.64
C GLU A 55 -7.26 2.87 8.61
N MET A 56 -7.19 2.29 9.81
CA MET A 56 -8.19 2.55 10.86
C MET A 56 -8.34 4.03 11.21
N VAL A 57 -7.27 4.82 11.07
CA VAL A 57 -7.32 6.27 11.29
C VAL A 57 -7.90 6.99 10.08
N LEU A 58 -7.50 6.57 8.88
CA LEU A 58 -7.97 7.14 7.62
C LEU A 58 -9.48 6.94 7.43
N LEU A 59 -9.99 5.73 7.70
CA LEU A 59 -11.41 5.37 7.57
C LEU A 59 -12.35 6.14 8.50
N ARG A 60 -11.82 6.81 9.55
CA ARG A 60 -12.62 7.70 10.39
C ARG A 60 -12.89 9.05 9.73
N ARG A 61 -12.19 9.37 8.64
CA ARG A 61 -12.13 10.72 8.04
C ARG A 61 -12.54 10.76 6.57
N ALA A 62 -12.62 9.62 5.91
CA ALA A 62 -12.88 9.52 4.48
C ALA A 62 -13.79 8.33 4.17
N GLU A 63 -14.50 8.42 3.04
CA GLU A 63 -15.38 7.34 2.57
C GLU A 63 -14.58 6.09 2.22
N LEU A 64 -15.12 4.93 2.61
CA LEU A 64 -14.49 3.62 2.40
C LEU A 64 -14.10 3.41 0.93
N SER A 65 -14.99 3.73 -0.01
CA SER A 65 -14.79 3.59 -1.46
C SER A 65 -13.55 4.35 -1.94
N LEU A 66 -13.45 5.63 -1.62
CA LEU A 66 -12.34 6.49 -2.04
C LEU A 66 -11.02 6.05 -1.41
N VAL A 67 -11.05 5.68 -0.12
CA VAL A 67 -9.87 5.21 0.62
C VAL A 67 -9.26 3.97 -0.04
N TYR A 68 -10.09 2.97 -0.38
CA TYR A 68 -9.61 1.75 -1.02
C TYR A 68 -9.01 2.01 -2.40
N ILE A 69 -9.66 2.83 -3.23
CA ILE A 69 -9.15 3.17 -4.57
C ILE A 69 -7.79 3.88 -4.46
N ALA A 70 -7.66 4.84 -3.53
CA ALA A 70 -6.42 5.58 -3.31
C ALA A 70 -5.28 4.69 -2.80
N ILE A 71 -5.56 3.78 -1.85
CA ILE A 71 -4.57 2.83 -1.33
C ILE A 71 -4.10 1.90 -2.44
N ILE A 72 -5.01 1.29 -3.20
CA ILE A 72 -4.67 0.35 -4.28
C ILE A 72 -3.77 1.03 -5.33
N ALA A 73 -4.10 2.26 -5.71
CA ALA A 73 -3.29 3.02 -6.67
C ALA A 73 -1.89 3.30 -6.14
N ALA A 74 -1.77 3.78 -4.90
CA ALA A 74 -0.47 4.04 -4.27
C ALA A 74 0.34 2.75 -4.08
N GLU A 75 -0.27 1.68 -3.59
CA GLU A 75 0.38 0.38 -3.37
C GLU A 75 0.87 -0.20 -4.69
N THR A 76 0.07 -0.12 -5.75
CA THR A 76 0.46 -0.59 -7.08
C THR A 76 1.77 0.05 -7.53
N LEU A 77 1.90 1.37 -7.37
CA LEU A 77 3.14 2.08 -7.72
C LEU A 77 4.34 1.63 -6.86
N LEU A 78 4.14 1.47 -5.55
CA LEU A 78 5.19 1.05 -4.63
C LEU A 78 5.67 -0.38 -4.92
N VAL A 79 4.76 -1.32 -5.12
CA VAL A 79 5.07 -2.74 -5.38
C VAL A 79 5.74 -2.90 -6.75
N LEU A 80 5.26 -2.21 -7.79
CA LEU A 80 5.90 -2.27 -9.11
C LEU A 80 7.28 -1.60 -9.12
N SER A 81 7.46 -0.51 -8.36
CA SER A 81 8.79 0.10 -8.18
C SER A 81 9.75 -0.89 -7.52
N TYR A 82 9.29 -1.62 -6.50
CA TYR A 82 10.10 -2.66 -5.87
C TYR A 82 10.41 -3.81 -6.83
N ALA A 83 9.44 -4.30 -7.61
CA ALA A 83 9.65 -5.36 -8.61
C ALA A 83 10.73 -4.98 -9.64
N LEU A 84 10.74 -3.72 -10.08
CA LEU A 84 11.79 -3.16 -10.93
C LEU A 84 13.17 -3.18 -10.23
N LEU A 85 13.23 -2.78 -8.96
CA LEU A 85 14.49 -2.74 -8.18
C LEU A 85 15.11 -4.12 -7.97
N ILE A 86 14.31 -5.17 -7.82
CA ILE A 86 14.80 -6.55 -7.66
C ILE A 86 15.04 -7.29 -8.98
N GLY A 87 14.84 -6.62 -10.12
CA GLY A 87 15.13 -7.16 -11.45
C GLY A 87 14.05 -8.06 -12.05
N GLU A 88 12.83 -8.10 -11.49
CA GLU A 88 11.70 -8.81 -12.13
C GLU A 88 11.17 -8.11 -13.38
N GLY A 89 11.55 -6.83 -13.55
CA GLY A 89 11.18 -6.02 -14.69
C GLY A 89 9.73 -5.54 -14.65
N LEU A 90 9.36 -4.77 -15.68
CA LEU A 90 7.99 -4.29 -15.88
C LEU A 90 7.66 -4.39 -17.37
N SER A 91 6.81 -5.35 -17.72
CA SER A 91 6.32 -5.49 -19.10
C SER A 91 5.35 -4.36 -19.46
N LEU A 92 5.23 -4.08 -20.77
CA LEU A 92 4.28 -3.07 -21.28
C LEU A 92 2.84 -3.36 -20.85
N ARG A 93 2.46 -4.64 -20.75
CA ARG A 93 1.14 -5.06 -20.28
C ARG A 93 0.91 -4.71 -18.80
N GLN A 94 1.91 -4.93 -17.95
CA GLN A 94 1.83 -4.56 -16.53
C GLN A 94 1.82 -3.05 -16.34
N ALA A 95 2.62 -2.31 -17.12
CA ALA A 95 2.60 -0.86 -17.11
C ALA A 95 1.24 -0.28 -17.54
N ALA A 96 0.63 -0.84 -18.59
CA ALA A 96 -0.73 -0.46 -19.02
C ALA A 96 -1.78 -0.77 -17.94
N GLY A 97 -1.68 -1.91 -17.27
CA GLY A 97 -2.53 -2.25 -16.13
C GLY A 97 -2.40 -1.25 -14.98
N ALA A 98 -1.18 -0.88 -14.62
CA ALA A 98 -0.92 0.14 -13.59
C ALA A 98 -1.49 1.50 -13.98
N ALA A 99 -1.36 1.89 -15.26
CA ALA A 99 -1.93 3.12 -15.77
C ALA A 99 -3.47 3.14 -15.64
N LEU A 100 -4.14 2.01 -15.93
CA LEU A 100 -5.59 1.90 -15.73
C LEU A 100 -6.01 2.05 -14.26
N VAL A 101 -5.21 1.55 -13.32
CA VAL A 101 -5.45 1.78 -11.88
C VAL A 101 -5.37 3.28 -11.54
N LEU A 102 -4.38 4.00 -12.07
CA LEU A 102 -4.26 5.45 -11.87
C LEU A 102 -5.39 6.24 -12.52
N VAL A 103 -5.85 5.81 -13.70
CA VAL A 103 -7.04 6.40 -14.34
C VAL A 103 -8.27 6.18 -13.46
N GLY A 104 -8.43 4.98 -12.89
CA GLY A 104 -9.50 4.68 -11.93
C GLY A 104 -9.48 5.60 -10.72
N LEU A 105 -8.29 5.88 -10.16
CA LEU A 105 -8.13 6.86 -9.09
C LEU A 105 -8.54 8.28 -9.54
N ALA A 106 -8.04 8.73 -10.69
CA ALA A 106 -8.36 10.06 -11.20
C ALA A 106 -9.88 10.24 -11.33
N VAL A 107 -10.57 9.29 -11.98
CA VAL A 107 -12.04 9.30 -12.14
C VAL A 107 -12.78 9.31 -10.80
N ALA A 108 -12.27 8.60 -9.79
CA ALA A 108 -12.90 8.57 -8.47
C ALA A 108 -12.72 9.88 -7.66
N THR A 109 -11.77 10.74 -8.05
CA THR A 109 -11.39 11.96 -7.31
C THR A 109 -11.83 13.27 -7.95
N THR A 110 -12.37 13.22 -9.17
CA THR A 110 -12.87 14.38 -9.94
C THR A 110 -14.38 14.45 -9.94
#